data_AF-Q17Z42-F1
#
_entry.id   AF-Q17Z42-F1
#
_cell.length_a   1.000
_cell.length_b   1.000
_cell.length_c   1.000
_cell.angle_alpha   90.00
_cell.angle_beta   90.00
_cell.angle_gamma   90.00
#
_symmetry.space_group_name_H-M   'P 1'
#
loop_
_entity.id
_entity.type
_entity.pdbx_description
1 polymer ?
#
loop_
_entity_poly.entity_id
_entity_poly.type
_entity_poly.pdbx_seq_one_letter_code
_entity_poly.pdbx_strand_id
1 'polypeptide(L)' 'MACKGFFNARRGIFKDKRVHETLFYAFDFEWANKNLFFSQYKRTTSFFSNSIYASPPLPSSEEKFCQPLMKKFR' A
#
# COMPACT_ATOMS: atom_id res chain seq x y z
N MET A 1 -2.61 1.24 3.45
CA MET A 1 -1.18 1.32 3.08
C MET A 1 -1.02 0.57 1.76
N ALA A 2 -0.92 1.26 0.63
CA ALA A 2 -0.80 0.61 -0.67
C ALA A 2 0.53 -0.18 -0.78
N CYS A 3 0.53 -1.28 -1.52
CA CYS A 3 1.71 -2.10 -1.79
C CYS A 3 2.76 -1.27 -2.56
N LYS A 4 3.87 -0.90 -1.89
CA LYS A 4 4.93 -0.01 -2.43
C LYS A 4 5.89 -0.75 -3.40
N GLY A 5 5.35 -1.43 -4.42
CA GLY A 5 6.13 -2.29 -5.33
C GLY A 5 6.68 -1.64 -6.62
N PHE A 6 6.33 -0.38 -6.92
CA PHE A 6 6.53 0.19 -8.26
C PHE A 6 7.80 1.03 -8.44
N PHE A 7 8.55 1.35 -7.37
CA PHE A 7 9.63 2.33 -7.43
C PHE A 7 11.01 1.70 -7.19
N ASN A 8 12.01 2.12 -7.97
CA ASN A 8 13.40 1.73 -7.78
C ASN A 8 14.10 2.68 -6.78
N ALA A 9 14.20 2.25 -5.53
CA ALA A 9 14.83 3.01 -4.44
C ALA A 9 16.35 3.25 -4.61
N ARG A 10 17.01 2.60 -5.59
CA ARG A 10 18.44 2.85 -5.89
C ARG A 10 18.65 4.19 -6.62
N ARG A 11 17.60 4.75 -7.24
CA ARG A 11 17.67 6.06 -7.91
C ARG A 11 17.43 7.16 -6.89
N GLY A 12 18.26 8.21 -6.91
CA GLY A 12 18.22 9.29 -5.91
C GLY A 12 16.86 9.99 -5.77
N ILE A 13 16.12 10.15 -6.87
CA ILE A 13 14.78 10.78 -6.89
C ILE A 13 13.75 9.99 -6.07
N PHE A 14 13.90 8.66 -6.00
CA PHE A 14 13.01 7.72 -5.32
C PHE A 14 13.57 7.27 -3.95
N LYS A 15 14.54 8.01 -3.42
CA LYS A 15 15.18 7.65 -2.15
C LYS A 15 14.31 8.03 -0.94
N ASP A 16 13.47 9.05 -1.07
CA ASP A 16 12.56 9.49 -0.01
C ASP A 16 11.23 8.69 -0.06
N LYS A 17 10.87 8.09 1.08
CA LYS A 17 9.62 7.35 1.25
C LYS A 17 8.38 8.21 1.03
N ARG A 18 8.46 9.51 1.32
CA ARG A 18 7.34 10.46 1.19
C ARG A 18 6.97 10.64 -0.27
N VAL A 19 7.97 10.70 -1.16
CA VAL A 19 7.77 10.79 -2.61
C VAL A 19 6.97 9.60 -3.12
N HIS A 20 7.28 8.39 -2.63
CA HIS A 20 6.50 7.20 -2.99
C HIS A 20 5.06 7.34 -2.53
N GLU A 21 4.82 7.80 -1.30
CA GLU A 21 3.47 7.97 -0.75
C GLU A 21 2.65 8.99 -1.54
N THR A 22 3.20 10.17 -1.86
CA THR A 22 2.50 11.17 -2.66
C THR A 22 2.16 10.65 -4.05
N LEU A 23 3.08 9.93 -4.70
CA LEU A 23 2.80 9.33 -6.01
C LEU A 23 1.71 8.25 -5.94
N PHE A 24 1.63 7.50 -4.85
CA PHE A 24 0.53 6.56 -4.63
C PHE A 24 -0.81 7.25 -4.37
N TYR A 25 -0.82 8.40 -3.70
CA TYR A 25 -2.04 9.20 -3.53
C TYR A 25 -2.48 9.88 -4.83
N ALA A 26 -1.53 10.26 -5.69
CA ALA A 26 -1.80 10.85 -6.99
C ALA A 26 -2.36 9.84 -8.01
N PHE A 27 -2.22 8.53 -7.75
CA PHE A 27 -2.72 7.50 -8.65
C PHE A 27 -4.22 7.23 -8.45
N ASP A 28 -5.02 7.55 -9.47
CA ASP A 28 -6.45 7.23 -9.53
C ASP A 28 -6.67 5.81 -10.07
N PHE A 29 -6.79 4.87 -9.14
CA PHE A 29 -7.09 3.47 -9.45
C PHE A 29 -8.49 3.30 -10.07
N GLU A 30 -9.49 4.05 -9.61
CA GLU A 30 -10.88 3.87 -10.04
C GLU A 30 -11.04 4.26 -11.50
N TRP A 31 -10.43 5.38 -11.89
CA TRP A 31 -10.36 5.80 -13.29
C TRP A 31 -9.64 4.75 -14.15
N ALA A 32 -8.48 4.26 -13.70
CA ALA A 32 -7.71 3.27 -14.46
C ALA A 32 -8.50 1.95 -14.62
N ASN A 33 -9.16 1.48 -13.55
CA ASN A 33 -9.96 0.27 -13.57
C ASN A 33 -11.11 0.36 -14.58
N LYS A 34 -11.81 1.51 -14.59
CA LYS A 34 -12.93 1.73 -15.51
C LYS A 34 -12.49 1.83 -16.97
N ASN A 35 -11.42 2.56 -17.26
CA ASN A 35 -11.04 2.89 -18.63
C ASN A 35 -10.08 1.89 -19.27
N LEU A 36 -9.23 1.22 -18.48
CA LEU A 36 -8.19 0.32 -18.99
C LEU A 36 -8.48 -1.16 -18.70
N PHE A 37 -9.20 -1.45 -17.61
CA PHE A 37 -9.37 -2.83 -17.13
C PHE A 37 -10.83 -3.30 -17.08
N PHE A 38 -11.74 -2.59 -17.75
CA PHE A 38 -13.16 -2.92 -17.84
C PHE A 38 -13.82 -3.18 -16.47
N SER A 39 -13.36 -2.50 -15.43
CA SER A 39 -13.83 -2.62 -14.05
C SER A 39 -13.70 -4.03 -13.44
N GLN A 40 -12.80 -4.87 -13.95
CA GLN A 40 -12.66 -6.26 -13.50
C GLN A 40 -11.81 -6.41 -12.23
N TYR A 41 -10.98 -5.41 -11.89
CA TYR A 41 -10.07 -5.51 -10.75
C TYR A 41 -10.60 -4.82 -9.50
N LYS A 42 -10.09 -5.25 -8.33
CA LYS A 42 -10.29 -4.59 -7.04
C LYS A 42 -8.96 -4.05 -6.54
N ARG A 43 -8.98 -2.91 -5.86
CA ARG A 43 -7.76 -2.26 -5.37
C ARG A 43 -7.07 -3.11 -4.31
N THR A 44 -5.78 -3.39 -4.52
CA THR A 44 -4.93 -4.08 -3.55
C THR A 44 -4.58 -3.17 -2.37
N THR A 45 -4.88 -3.61 -1.15
CA THR A 45 -4.68 -2.83 0.09
C THR A 45 -3.60 -3.41 1.01
N SER A 46 -3.12 -4.62 0.73
CA SER A 46 -2.11 -5.33 1.50
C SER A 46 -1.18 -6.10 0.56
N PHE A 47 0.03 -6.43 1.02
CA PHE A 47 0.94 -7.31 0.28
C PHE A 47 0.35 -8.72 0.09
N PHE A 48 -0.45 -9.17 1.05
CA PHE A 48 -1.09 -10.48 1.05
C PHE A 48 -2.61 -10.37 0.84
N SER A 49 -3.06 -9.38 0.07
CA SER A 49 -4.47 -9.23 -0.28
C SER A 49 -5.05 -10.53 -0.85
N ASN A 50 -6.31 -10.81 -0.54
CA ASN A 50 -7.03 -12.05 -0.88
C ASN A 50 -6.52 -13.32 -0.19
N SER A 51 -5.81 -13.19 0.93
CA SER A 51 -5.40 -14.33 1.76
C SER A 51 -5.74 -14.10 3.23
N ILE A 52 -5.62 -15.15 4.04
CA ILE A 52 -5.77 -15.09 5.50
C ILE A 52 -4.70 -14.20 6.18
N TYR A 53 -3.62 -13.88 5.47
CA TYR A 53 -2.52 -13.04 5.96
C TYR A 53 -2.68 -11.57 5.57
N ALA A 54 -3.83 -11.19 5.01
CA ALA A 54 -4.11 -9.80 4.68
C ALA A 54 -4.08 -8.94 5.95
N SER A 55 -3.24 -7.90 5.94
CA SER A 55 -3.11 -7.00 7.08
C SER A 55 -4.42 -6.22 7.30
N PRO A 56 -5.07 -6.36 8.48
CA PRO A 56 -6.29 -5.65 8.78
C PRO A 56 -6.03 -4.14 8.99
N PRO A 57 -7.05 -3.29 8.83
CA PRO A 57 -6.90 -1.85 9.07
C PRO A 57 -6.54 -1.53 10.54
N LEU A 58 -6.99 -2.37 11.47
CA LEU A 58 -6.78 -2.25 12.91
C LEU A 58 -6.01 -3.49 13.39
N PRO A 59 -5.00 -3.32 14.26
CA PRO A 59 -4.23 -4.44 14.79
C PRO A 59 -5.08 -5.33 15.69
N SER A 60 -4.84 -6.64 15.65
CA SER A 60 -5.49 -7.59 16.56
C SER A 60 -5.01 -7.41 18.01
N SER A 61 -5.67 -8.08 18.96
CA SER A 61 -5.23 -8.10 20.37
C SER A 61 -3.82 -8.63 20.55
N GLU A 62 -3.41 -9.59 19.72
CA GLU A 62 -2.09 -10.22 19.75
C GLU A 62 -1.02 -9.32 19.13
N GLU A 63 -1.39 -8.52 18.14
CA GLU A 63 -0.52 -7.53 17.49
C GLU A 63 -0.34 -6.24 18.30
N LYS A 64 -1.01 -6.10 19.47
CA LYS A 64 -0.90 -4.91 20.33
C LYS A 64 0.54 -4.63 20.74
N PHE A 65 1.34 -5.66 20.97
CA PHE A 65 2.76 -5.52 21.29
C PHE A 65 3.56 -4.85 20.17
N CYS A 66 3.16 -5.04 18.90
CA CYS A 66 3.83 -4.48 17.73
C CYS A 66 3.44 -3.02 17.43
N GLN A 67 2.45 -2.45 18.15
CA GLN A 67 1.98 -1.08 17.92
C GLN A 67 3.08 0.00 17.93
N PRO A 68 4.09 -0.03 18.83
CA PRO A 68 5.16 0.96 18.82
C PRO A 68 5.95 0.97 17.50
N LEU A 69 6.20 -0.22 16.94
CA LEU A 69 6.89 -0.36 15.66
C LEU A 69 6.00 0.06 14.50
N MET A 70 4.70 -0.29 14.53
CA MET A 70 3.75 0.11 13.48
C MET A 70 3.66 1.63 13.35
N LYS A 71 3.70 2.38 14.46
CA LYS A 71 3.72 3.86 14.45
C LYS A 71 4.98 4.46 13.81
N LYS A 72 6.10 3.73 13.83
CA LYS A 72 7.37 4.17 13.24
C LYS A 72 7.41 3.98 11.72
N PHE A 73 6.72 2.96 11.23
CA PHE A 73 6.75 2.56 9.82
C PHE A 73 5.53 3.00 9.01
N ARG A 74 4.41 3.35 9.67
CA ARG A 74 3.25 4.00 9.06
C ARG A 74 3.52 5.50 8.91
#